data_AF-A0A1C6WB85-F1
#
_entry.id   AF-A0A1C6WB85-F1
#
_cell.length_a   1.000
_cell.length_b   1.000
_cell.length_c   1.000
_cell.angle_alpha   90.00
_cell.angle_beta   90.00
_cell.angle_gamma   90.00
#
_symmetry.space_group_name_H-M   'P 1'
#
loop_
_entity.id
_entity.type
_entity.pdbx_description
1 polymer ?
#
loop_
_entity_poly.entity_id
_entity_poly.type
_entity_poly.pdbx_seq_one_letter_code
_entity_poly.pdbx_strand_id
1 'polypeptide(L)'
;MSEELCEKINQIEKYITFDSASQNYTFNDKILNAYCPNKNCENDDLKLGSAFMGLLDNFKGADGENPEDDKLYQYAVLWLSYKIREN
;
A
#
# COMPACT_ATOMS: atom_id res chain seq x y z
N MET A 1 3.77 -16.99 3.16
CA MET A 1 2.78 -15.95 2.82
C MET A 1 1.55 -16.67 2.33
N SER A 2 0.36 -16.41 2.88
CA SER A 2 -0.88 -17.03 2.38
C SER A 2 -1.19 -16.51 0.97
N GLU A 3 -1.92 -17.29 0.17
CA GLU A 3 -2.35 -16.89 -1.18
C GLU A 3 -3.12 -15.57 -1.15
N GLU A 4 -4.07 -15.43 -0.23
CA GLU A 4 -4.87 -14.23 -0.05
C GLU A 4 -4.02 -12.98 0.27
N LEU A 5 -3.00 -13.11 1.12
CA LEU A 5 -2.09 -12.01 1.44
C LEU A 5 -1.27 -11.60 0.19
N CYS A 6 -0.78 -12.58 -0.59
CA CYS A 6 -0.10 -12.29 -1.85
C CYS A 6 -1.02 -11.54 -2.82
N GLU A 7 -2.28 -11.93 -2.92
CA GLU A 7 -3.26 -11.28 -3.80
C GLU A 7 -3.50 -9.83 -3.42
N LYS A 8 -3.67 -9.53 -2.13
CA LYS A 8 -3.87 -8.16 -1.65
C LYS A 8 -2.64 -7.27 -1.87
N ILE A 9 -1.44 -7.80 -1.65
CA ILE A 9 -0.19 -7.08 -1.98
C ILE A 9 -0.11 -6.84 -3.49
N ASN A 10 -0.36 -7.85 -4.32
CA ASN A 10 -0.35 -7.73 -5.78
C ASN A 10 -1.40 -6.73 -6.29
N GLN A 11 -2.54 -6.59 -5.62
CA GLN A 11 -3.53 -5.56 -5.96
C GLN A 11 -2.96 -4.16 -5.70
N ILE A 12 -2.33 -3.92 -4.55
CA ILE A 12 -1.72 -2.62 -4.24
C ILE A 12 -0.56 -2.28 -5.19
N GLU A 13 0.29 -3.25 -5.55
CA GLU A 13 1.37 -3.07 -6.54
C GLU A 13 0.85 -2.63 -7.92
N LYS A 14 -0.40 -2.96 -8.26
CA LYS A 14 -1.02 -2.47 -9.51
C LYS A 14 -1.38 -0.99 -9.43
N TYR A 15 -1.67 -0.48 -8.25
CA TYR A 15 -2.15 0.90 -8.06
C TYR A 15 -1.03 1.91 -7.84
N ILE A 16 0.16 1.47 -7.41
CA ILE A 16 1.32 2.33 -7.22
C ILE A 16 2.57 1.70 -7.85
N THR A 17 3.34 2.49 -8.59
CA THR A 17 4.57 2.03 -9.23
C THR A 17 5.69 3.02 -9.02
N PHE A 18 6.89 2.51 -8.77
CA PHE A 18 8.12 3.28 -8.75
C PHE A 18 8.68 3.38 -10.16
N ASP A 19 8.93 4.59 -10.63
CA ASP A 19 9.64 4.84 -11.88
C ASP A 19 11.11 5.12 -11.59
N SER A 20 11.97 4.16 -11.95
CA SER A 20 13.42 4.27 -11.74
C SER A 20 14.08 5.41 -12.53
N ALA A 21 13.49 5.88 -13.63
CA ALA A 21 14.06 6.97 -14.42
C ALA A 21 13.82 8.32 -13.76
N SER A 22 12.59 8.55 -13.26
CA SER A 22 12.25 9.78 -12.55
C SER A 22 12.55 9.73 -11.05
N GLN A 23 12.86 8.55 -10.51
CA GLN A 23 13.04 8.31 -9.07
C GLN A 23 11.81 8.78 -8.28
N ASN A 24 10.61 8.51 -8.81
CA ASN A 24 9.36 8.89 -8.17
C ASN A 24 8.30 7.80 -8.22
N TYR A 25 7.35 7.88 -7.31
CA TYR A 25 6.13 7.09 -7.31
C TYR A 25 5.02 7.73 -8.13
N THR A 26 4.28 6.88 -8.84
CA THR A 26 3.06 7.28 -9.56
C THR A 26 1.90 6.37 -9.19
N PHE A 27 0.72 6.97 -9.07
CA PHE A 27 -0.52 6.21 -8.97
C PHE A 27 -1.00 5.81 -10.37
N ASN A 28 -1.17 4.52 -10.59
CA ASN A 28 -1.80 3.99 -11.79
C ASN A 28 -3.32 4.02 -11.69
N ASP A 29 -3.85 4.13 -10.47
CA ASP A 29 -5.29 4.24 -10.19
C ASP A 29 -5.55 5.33 -9.13
N LYS A 30 -6.62 6.10 -9.33
CA LYS A 30 -7.04 7.16 -8.41
C LYS A 30 -7.69 6.63 -7.13
N ILE A 31 -7.92 5.33 -7.00
CA ILE A 31 -8.47 4.71 -5.78
C ILE A 31 -7.65 5.09 -4.54
N LEU A 32 -6.34 5.18 -4.67
CA LEU A 32 -5.44 5.56 -3.59
C LEU A 32 -5.63 7.03 -3.16
N ASN A 33 -6.19 7.90 -4.01
CA ASN A 33 -6.52 9.27 -3.59
C ASN A 33 -7.52 9.31 -2.43
N ALA A 34 -8.31 8.26 -2.20
CA ALA A 34 -9.20 8.17 -1.05
C ALA A 34 -8.47 8.29 0.30
N TYR A 35 -7.20 7.87 0.36
CA TYR A 35 -6.38 7.87 1.56
C TYR A 35 -5.41 9.07 1.64
N CYS A 36 -5.46 9.98 0.67
CA CYS A 36 -4.62 11.18 0.66
C CYS A 36 -5.25 12.32 1.48
N PRO A 37 -4.45 13.18 2.11
CA PRO A 37 -4.94 14.47 2.62
C PRO A 37 -5.62 15.27 1.50
N ASN A 38 -6.82 15.79 1.75
CA ASN A 38 -7.62 16.51 0.74
C ASN A 38 -7.82 15.77 -0.59
N LYS A 39 -7.72 14.42 -0.57
CA LYS A 39 -7.77 13.57 -1.77
C LYS A 39 -6.70 13.85 -2.81
N ASN A 40 -5.56 14.42 -2.39
CA ASN A 40 -4.44 14.72 -3.26
C ASN A 40 -3.11 14.33 -2.60
N CYS A 41 -2.32 13.46 -3.24
CA CYS A 41 -0.98 13.08 -2.80
C CYS A 41 0.06 13.69 -3.74
N GLU A 42 0.57 14.87 -3.36
CA GLU A 42 1.44 15.68 -4.25
C GLU A 42 2.89 15.17 -4.32
N ASN A 43 3.34 14.44 -3.29
CA ASN A 43 4.68 13.90 -3.19
C ASN A 43 4.66 12.41 -2.85
N ASP A 44 5.84 11.79 -2.89
CA ASP A 44 5.97 10.34 -2.77
C ASP A 44 5.72 9.83 -1.36
N ASP A 45 6.07 10.58 -0.32
CA ASP A 45 5.75 10.24 1.06
C ASP A 45 4.22 10.12 1.24
N LEU A 46 3.49 11.07 0.66
CA LEU A 46 2.02 11.05 0.66
C LEU A 46 1.48 9.88 -0.17
N LYS A 47 2.06 9.61 -1.35
CA LYS A 47 1.62 8.49 -2.19
C LYS A 47 1.86 7.14 -1.51
N LEU A 48 3.04 6.93 -0.94
CA LEU A 48 3.38 5.72 -0.19
C LEU A 48 2.51 5.58 1.06
N GLY A 49 2.31 6.66 1.80
CA GLY A 49 1.42 6.67 2.97
C GLY A 49 -0.01 6.29 2.60
N SER A 50 -0.54 6.85 1.51
CA SER A 50 -1.86 6.51 0.98
C SER A 50 -1.95 5.04 0.52
N ALA A 51 -0.95 4.55 -0.22
CA ALA A 51 -0.89 3.15 -0.66
C ALA A 51 -0.83 2.18 0.53
N PHE A 52 -0.06 2.51 1.56
CA PHE A 52 0.01 1.76 2.80
C PHE A 52 -1.35 1.73 3.52
N MET A 53 -2.03 2.86 3.63
CA MET A 53 -3.39 2.92 4.20
C MET A 53 -4.39 2.08 3.40
N GLY A 54 -4.30 2.10 2.06
CA GLY A 54 -5.09 1.25 1.19
C GLY A 54 -4.81 -0.24 1.38
N LEU A 55 -3.55 -0.63 1.59
CA LEU A 55 -3.18 -2.00 1.91
C LEU A 55 -3.78 -2.46 3.25
N LEU A 56 -3.71 -1.60 4.28
CA LEU A 56 -4.30 -1.88 5.58
C LEU A 56 -5.84 -2.01 5.51
N ASP A 57 -6.51 -1.16 4.74
CA ASP A 57 -7.96 -1.25 4.57
C ASP A 57 -8.37 -2.54 3.82
N ASN A 58 -7.58 -2.93 2.81
CA ASN A 58 -7.77 -4.20 2.10
C ASN A 58 -7.55 -5.42 3.03
N PHE A 59 -6.68 -5.31 4.04
CA PHE A 59 -6.54 -6.31 5.10
C PHE A 59 -7.77 -6.37 6.02
N LYS A 60 -8.33 -5.23 6.42
CA LYS A 60 -9.53 -5.15 7.28
C LYS A 60 -10.79 -5.72 6.64
N GLY A 61 -10.92 -5.64 5.31
CA GLY A 61 -12.02 -6.26 4.57
C GLY A 61 -12.07 -7.78 4.68
N ALA A 62 -11.05 -8.40 5.30
CA ALA A 62 -10.92 -9.83 5.43
C ALA A 62 -11.13 -10.42 6.81
N ASP A 63 -11.40 -9.65 7.88
CA ASP A 63 -11.95 -10.25 9.11
C ASP A 63 -12.41 -9.26 10.19
N GLY A 64 -13.34 -9.74 11.02
CA GLY A 64 -13.55 -9.20 12.37
C GLY A 64 -12.50 -9.75 13.32
N GLU A 65 -11.87 -8.86 14.10
CA GLU A 65 -10.87 -9.09 15.16
C GLU A 65 -10.33 -10.52 15.26
N ASN A 66 -9.33 -10.85 14.44
CA ASN A 66 -8.72 -12.18 14.40
C ASN A 66 -7.21 -12.06 14.68
N PRO A 67 -6.56 -13.04 15.37
CA PRO A 67 -5.12 -13.00 15.69
C PRO A 67 -4.19 -12.92 14.47
N GLU A 68 -4.72 -13.09 13.26
CA GLU A 68 -4.01 -12.91 12.00
C GLU A 68 -3.81 -11.42 11.66
N ASP A 69 -4.59 -10.51 12.25
CA ASP A 69 -4.46 -9.07 12.06
C ASP A 69 -3.05 -8.58 12.41
N ASP A 70 -2.49 -9.02 13.54
CA ASP A 70 -1.12 -8.66 13.96
C ASP A 70 -0.07 -9.07 12.93
N LYS A 71 -0.26 -10.22 12.26
CA LYS A 71 0.64 -10.66 11.19
C LYS A 71 0.43 -9.84 9.92
N LEU A 72 -0.80 -9.51 9.57
CA LEU A 72 -1.12 -8.68 8.40
C LEU A 72 -0.48 -7.29 8.53
N TYR A 73 -0.54 -6.66 9.72
CA TYR A 73 0.16 -5.40 9.97
C TYR A 73 1.68 -5.51 9.79
N GLN A 74 2.31 -6.61 10.25
CA GLN A 74 3.73 -6.83 10.02
C GLN A 74 4.07 -6.93 8.53
N TYR A 75 3.23 -7.59 7.73
CA TYR A 75 3.43 -7.67 6.29
C TYR A 75 3.24 -6.32 5.58
N ALA A 76 2.27 -5.51 6.00
CA ALA A 76 2.14 -4.14 5.49
C ALA A 76 3.38 -3.29 5.79
N VAL A 77 3.92 -3.38 7.01
CA VAL A 77 5.14 -2.64 7.40
C VAL A 77 6.36 -3.12 6.62
N LEU A 78 6.48 -4.44 6.40
CA LEU A 78 7.54 -5.01 5.57
C LEU A 78 7.44 -4.52 4.12
N TRP A 79 6.24 -4.49 3.56
CA TRP A 79 5.97 -3.95 2.23
C TRP A 79 6.35 -2.47 2.15
N LEU A 80 5.96 -1.65 3.12
CA LEU A 80 6.33 -0.24 3.16
C LEU A 80 7.85 -0.04 3.25
N SER A 81 8.53 -0.84 4.07
CA SER A 81 10.00 -0.81 4.21
C SER A 81 10.70 -1.16 2.90
N TYR A 82 10.15 -2.11 2.14
CA TYR A 82 10.63 -2.43 0.80
C TYR A 82 10.48 -1.23 -0.14
N LYS A 83 9.32 -0.59 -0.18
CA LYS A 83 9.06 0.59 -1.03
C LYS A 83 9.91 1.79 -0.67
N ILE A 84 10.12 2.07 0.61
CA ILE A 84 11.00 3.15 1.05
C ILE A 84 12.45 2.92 0.56
N ARG A 85 12.89 1.65 0.47
CA ARG A 85 14.23 1.32 -0.05
C ARG A 85 14.33 1.39 -1.58
N GLU A 86 13.22 1.23 -2.30
CA GLU A 86 13.22 1.41 -3.76
C GLU A 86 13.36 2.88 -4.15
N ASN A 87 12.96 3.80 -3.25
CA ASN A 87 13.13 5.26 -3.36
C ASN A 87 14.52 5.73 -2.95
#